data_AF-D0LJP3-F1
#
_entry.id   AF-D0LJP3-F1
#
_cell.length_a   1.000
_cell.length_b   1.000
_cell.length_c   1.000
_cell.angle_alpha   90.00
_cell.angle_beta   90.00
_cell.angle_gamma   90.00
#
_symmetry.space_group_name_H-M   'P 1'
#
loop_
_entity.id
_entity.type
_entity.pdbx_description
1 polymer ?
#
loop_
_entity_poly.entity_id
_entity_poly.type
_entity_poly.pdbx_seq_one_letter_code
_entity_poly.pdbx_strand_id
1 'polypeptide(L)'
;MPQARELAAAPHVALAADDAGFASDAARALAARGLVVDPVPLERALHADAGSGYGPVAFAPDQAPDPDTAARLAPLCRRAAEAERPVVVLAAFARKRGRAAWLRAAALAYLRAHGAIICDDPDLWLETVALLAGHGLPAGPRVAIVAPEGSWLGAAATAMENEAELSGRRFPSVVASANRVEATDVVLVDRAALSPSSPERVGTALVVPIVARPELLGPSGRGKGSDAGRIPLVGLRAALGAVVEVGRFARRLDAGLGPGPLPELDQPAERERFQRQLEKLDSRAGDHETKVLLDCYGIPITRQAVATTPSAATRLAKKAGFPVEVKPWGPDQLSERDGCPVQRDLQTAADVRRAMSAVSRAAGLPDGAPVIVRETPPIGREASAQVTSMGPLGWMLILEIAGVPEPVAAPAPLGQVDIAEIMAHLQASRAGDPEPDRDALADILVRAAYLAVDNADVLEALYLHRIIITSRAERCVIADAQAVLTHRDDSR
;
A
#
# COMPACT_ATOMS: atom_id res chain seq x y z
N MET A 1 42.39 25.85 25.41
CA MET A 1 42.10 24.40 25.41
C MET A 1 40.68 24.22 24.92
N PRO A 2 40.42 23.54 23.80
CA PRO A 2 39.05 23.28 23.38
C PRO A 2 38.47 22.22 24.32
N GLN A 3 37.31 22.55 24.91
CA GLN A 3 36.52 21.65 25.73
C GLN A 3 36.26 20.35 24.95
N ALA A 4 36.53 19.22 25.60
CA ALA A 4 36.17 17.92 25.10
C ALA A 4 34.67 17.94 24.77
N ARG A 5 34.33 17.85 23.48
CA ARG A 5 33.00 17.42 23.06
C ARG A 5 32.73 16.13 23.81
N GLU A 6 31.74 16.10 24.70
CA GLU A 6 31.15 14.86 25.17
C GLU A 6 30.94 13.98 23.94
N LEU A 7 31.62 12.83 23.87
CA LEU A 7 31.30 11.84 22.86
C LEU A 7 29.83 11.47 23.12
N ALA A 8 28.93 11.93 22.25
CA ALA A 8 27.60 11.34 22.17
C ALA A 8 27.79 9.81 22.16
N ALA A 9 27.10 9.11 23.06
CA ALA A 9 27.17 7.66 23.15
C ALA A 9 27.01 7.07 21.74
N ALA A 10 27.83 6.06 21.41
CA ALA A 10 27.74 5.44 20.10
C ALA A 10 26.28 4.99 19.87
N PRO A 11 25.72 5.14 18.66
CA PRO A 11 24.35 4.73 18.41
C PRO A 11 24.22 3.21 18.55
N HIS A 12 23.32 2.78 19.45
CA HIS A 12 23.04 1.37 19.74
C HIS A 12 21.86 0.87 18.89
N VAL A 13 21.97 -0.35 18.38
CA VAL A 13 20.91 -1.06 17.66
C VAL A 13 20.57 -2.34 18.42
N ALA A 14 19.29 -2.52 18.75
CA ALA A 14 18.80 -3.80 19.23
C ALA A 14 18.54 -4.71 18.02
N LEU A 15 19.26 -5.83 17.91
CA LEU A 15 19.11 -6.78 16.82
C LEU A 15 18.32 -8.00 17.31
N ALA A 16 17.11 -8.17 16.77
CA ALA A 16 16.29 -9.35 16.96
C ALA A 16 16.23 -10.10 15.63
N ALA A 17 16.81 -11.29 15.57
CA ALA A 17 16.78 -12.13 14.37
C ALA A 17 16.55 -13.58 14.77
N ASP A 18 15.64 -14.25 14.07
CA ASP A 18 15.25 -15.63 14.40
C ASP A 18 16.31 -16.63 13.89
N ASP A 19 16.95 -16.33 12.75
CA ASP A 19 18.07 -17.12 12.23
C ASP A 19 19.41 -16.63 12.79
N ALA A 20 20.12 -17.52 13.49
CA ALA A 20 21.38 -17.22 14.14
C ALA A 20 22.53 -16.88 13.16
N GLY A 21 22.51 -17.46 11.96
CA GLY A 21 23.50 -17.18 10.91
C GLY A 21 23.33 -15.75 10.40
N PHE A 22 22.10 -15.39 10.03
CA PHE A 22 21.74 -14.03 9.65
C PHE A 22 22.04 -13.02 10.76
N ALA A 23 21.70 -13.34 12.02
CA ALA A 23 21.98 -12.48 13.16
C ALA A 23 23.48 -12.13 13.28
N SER A 24 24.35 -13.13 13.13
CA SER A 24 25.81 -12.95 13.19
C SER A 24 26.33 -12.06 12.06
N ASP A 25 25.85 -12.27 10.84
CA ASP A 25 26.28 -11.49 9.68
C ASP A 25 25.74 -10.06 9.72
N ALA A 26 24.47 -9.86 10.10
CA ALA A 26 23.87 -8.55 10.29
C ALA A 26 24.59 -7.74 11.39
N ALA A 27 24.89 -8.37 12.53
CA ALA A 27 25.63 -7.73 13.61
C ALA A 27 27.03 -7.28 13.15
N ARG A 28 27.73 -8.12 12.37
CA ARG A 28 29.05 -7.79 11.81
C ARG A 28 28.96 -6.64 10.81
N ALA A 29 27.96 -6.65 9.93
CA ALA A 29 27.75 -5.61 8.94
C ALA A 29 27.47 -4.25 9.59
N LEU A 30 26.58 -4.21 10.58
CA LEU A 30 26.26 -3.00 11.35
C LEU A 30 27.47 -2.52 12.18
N ALA A 31 28.17 -3.43 12.87
CA ALA A 31 29.38 -3.10 13.64
C ALA A 31 30.50 -2.53 12.76
N ALA A 32 30.64 -3.02 11.53
CA ALA A 32 31.58 -2.48 10.54
C ALA A 32 31.24 -1.02 10.14
N ARG A 33 30.03 -0.52 10.43
CA ARG A 33 29.64 0.89 10.28
C ARG A 33 29.93 1.73 11.54
N GLY A 34 30.52 1.13 12.57
CA GLY A 34 30.75 1.76 13.87
C GLY A 34 29.50 1.89 14.73
N LEU A 35 28.48 1.05 14.49
CA LEU A 35 27.29 0.89 15.34
C LEU A 35 27.59 -0.09 16.47
N VAL A 36 27.01 0.15 17.65
CA VAL A 36 26.99 -0.87 18.71
C VAL A 36 25.74 -1.71 18.51
N VAL A 37 25.90 -3.04 18.45
CA VAL A 37 24.79 -3.95 18.17
C VAL A 37 24.63 -4.90 19.34
N ASP A 38 23.42 -4.94 19.90
CA ASP A 38 23.05 -5.88 20.95
C ASP A 38 22.06 -6.91 20.39
N PRO A 39 22.48 -8.17 20.19
CA PRO A 39 21.57 -9.26 19.88
C PRO A 39 20.67 -9.55 21.08
N VAL A 40 19.35 -9.37 20.91
CA VAL A 40 18.36 -9.55 21.98
C VAL A 40 17.07 -10.16 21.43
N PRO A 41 16.29 -10.89 22.24
CA PRO A 41 14.94 -11.30 21.86
C PRO A 41 14.06 -10.10 21.52
N LEU A 42 13.18 -10.23 20.52
CA LEU A 42 12.34 -9.14 20.03
C LEU A 42 11.52 -8.50 21.15
N GLU A 43 10.87 -9.30 21.99
CA GLU A 43 10.04 -8.81 23.10
C GLU A 43 10.86 -7.94 24.05
N ARG A 44 12.10 -8.33 24.35
CA ARG A 44 12.99 -7.56 25.21
C ARG A 44 13.38 -6.23 24.55
N ALA A 45 13.65 -6.23 23.24
CA ALA A 45 13.96 -5.01 22.49
C ALA A 45 12.79 -4.01 22.54
N LEU A 46 11.56 -4.53 22.35
CA LEU A 46 10.33 -3.74 22.31
C LEU A 46 9.88 -3.22 23.69
N HIS A 47 10.22 -3.92 24.76
CA HIS A 47 9.91 -3.51 26.14
C HIS A 47 10.99 -2.60 26.77
N ALA A 48 12.12 -2.37 26.10
CA ALA A 48 13.16 -1.51 26.64
C ALA A 48 12.68 -0.05 26.73
N ASP A 49 12.87 0.59 27.88
CA ASP A 49 12.48 1.99 28.09
C ASP A 49 13.34 2.98 27.30
N ALA A 50 12.88 4.22 27.14
CA ALA A 50 13.64 5.30 26.47
C ALA A 50 15.04 5.53 27.09
N GLY A 51 15.24 5.18 28.36
CA GLY A 51 16.53 5.25 29.05
C GLY A 51 17.50 4.09 28.77
N SER A 52 17.11 3.08 27.97
CA SER A 52 17.97 1.92 27.66
C SER A 52 19.14 2.26 26.73
N GLY A 53 19.12 3.45 26.12
CA GLY A 53 20.11 3.89 25.15
C GLY A 53 20.00 3.22 23.76
N TYR A 54 18.99 2.37 23.54
CA TYR A 54 18.76 1.75 22.23
C TYR A 54 18.17 2.76 21.25
N GLY A 55 18.67 2.77 20.01
CA GLY A 55 18.07 3.43 18.85
C GLY A 55 17.01 2.53 18.19
N PRO A 56 17.02 2.36 16.85
CA PRO A 56 16.04 1.53 16.16
C PRO A 56 16.17 0.05 16.55
N VAL A 57 15.05 -0.68 16.44
CA VAL A 57 15.02 -2.14 16.59
C VAL A 57 15.14 -2.77 15.21
N ALA A 58 16.25 -3.47 14.96
CA ALA A 58 16.47 -4.22 13.73
C ALA A 58 15.86 -5.62 13.90
N PHE A 59 14.73 -5.89 13.24
CA PHE A 59 14.02 -7.16 13.32
C PHE A 59 14.11 -7.95 12.00
N ALA A 60 14.61 -9.18 12.06
CA ALA A 60 14.72 -10.08 10.93
C ALA A 60 14.08 -11.45 11.25
N PRO A 61 12.76 -11.58 11.04
CA PRO A 61 12.07 -12.85 11.23
C PRO A 61 12.41 -13.86 10.14
N ASP A 62 12.33 -15.15 10.46
CA ASP A 62 12.51 -16.25 9.50
C ASP A 62 11.26 -16.50 8.62
N GLN A 63 10.10 -16.07 9.12
CA GLN A 63 8.80 -16.20 8.46
C GLN A 63 7.97 -14.92 8.57
N ALA A 64 7.06 -14.74 7.61
CA ALA A 64 6.14 -13.61 7.64
C ALA A 64 5.24 -13.69 8.89
N PRO A 65 5.11 -12.60 9.68
CA PRO A 65 4.13 -12.55 10.75
C PRO A 65 2.73 -12.85 10.20
N ASP A 66 2.03 -13.77 10.86
CA ASP A 66 0.61 -13.99 10.61
C ASP A 66 -0.25 -12.87 11.25
N PRO A 67 -1.56 -12.81 10.96
CA PRO A 67 -2.43 -11.79 11.54
C PRO A 67 -2.41 -11.71 13.07
N ASP A 68 -2.38 -12.85 13.78
CA ASP A 68 -2.34 -12.89 15.25
C ASP A 68 -1.03 -12.32 15.81
N THR A 69 0.10 -12.68 15.18
CA THR A 69 1.42 -12.16 15.54
C THR A 69 1.52 -10.67 15.24
N ALA A 70 1.05 -10.23 14.07
CA ALA A 70 1.03 -8.82 13.72
C ALA A 70 0.18 -7.99 14.70
N ALA A 71 -1.00 -8.49 15.09
CA ALA A 71 -1.85 -7.82 16.07
C ALA A 71 -1.21 -7.72 17.46
N ARG A 72 -0.48 -8.76 17.90
CA ARG A 72 0.27 -8.74 19.16
C ARG A 72 1.44 -7.75 19.14
N LEU A 73 2.16 -7.66 18.02
CA LEU A 73 3.33 -6.81 17.88
C LEU A 73 2.97 -5.34 17.64
N ALA A 74 1.85 -5.05 16.97
CA ALA A 74 1.41 -3.70 16.63
C ALA A 74 1.43 -2.68 17.80
N PRO A 75 0.85 -2.94 19.00
CA PRO A 75 0.92 -1.98 20.09
C PRO A 75 2.36 -1.74 20.59
N LEU A 76 3.25 -2.73 20.46
CA LEU A 76 4.66 -2.59 20.81
C LEU A 76 5.42 -1.76 19.76
N CYS A 77 5.19 -2.02 18.48
CA CYS A 77 5.71 -1.21 17.38
C CYS A 77 5.28 0.26 17.52
N ARG A 78 4.01 0.50 17.89
CA ARG A 78 3.47 1.84 18.10
C ARG A 78 4.21 2.58 19.20
N ARG A 79 4.35 1.95 20.36
CA ARG A 79 5.10 2.52 21.49
C ARG A 79 6.56 2.79 21.13
N ALA A 80 7.20 1.88 20.40
CA ALA A 80 8.58 2.04 19.97
C ALA A 80 8.72 3.21 18.97
N ALA A 81 7.79 3.35 18.02
CA ALA A 81 7.73 4.46 17.08
C ALA A 81 7.50 5.82 17.76
N GLU A 82 6.56 5.89 18.70
CA GLU A 82 6.28 7.09 19.51
C GLU A 82 7.48 7.49 20.40
N ALA A 83 8.35 6.54 20.74
CA ALA A 83 9.62 6.77 21.42
C ALA A 83 10.80 7.04 20.46
N GLU A 84 10.53 7.31 19.17
CA GLU A 84 11.52 7.53 18.11
C GLU A 84 12.50 6.36 17.90
N ARG A 85 12.07 5.14 18.25
CA ARG A 85 12.83 3.88 18.14
C ARG A 85 12.07 2.88 17.26
N PRO A 86 11.82 3.19 15.98
CA PRO A 86 10.99 2.35 15.13
C PRO A 86 11.57 0.94 14.96
N VAL A 87 10.67 -0.01 14.71
CA VAL A 87 11.00 -1.40 14.39
C VAL A 87 11.18 -1.52 12.88
N VAL A 88 12.39 -1.86 12.44
CA VAL A 88 12.72 -2.08 11.03
C VAL A 88 12.66 -3.58 10.75
N VAL A 89 11.67 -4.02 9.99
CA VAL A 89 11.36 -5.43 9.71
C VAL A 89 11.93 -5.83 8.36
N LEU A 90 12.75 -6.87 8.32
CA LEU A 90 13.15 -7.53 7.07
C LEU A 90 12.03 -8.48 6.63
N ALA A 91 11.30 -8.08 5.59
CA ALA A 91 10.18 -8.82 5.00
C ALA A 91 10.55 -9.59 3.73
N ALA A 92 11.78 -10.12 3.67
CA ALA A 92 12.31 -10.89 2.54
C ALA A 92 11.83 -12.35 2.58
N PHE A 93 10.52 -12.57 2.37
CA PHE A 93 9.90 -13.90 2.46
C PHE A 93 9.64 -14.56 1.11
N ALA A 94 9.60 -15.89 1.10
CA ALA A 94 9.14 -16.66 -0.06
C ALA A 94 7.72 -16.22 -0.49
N ARG A 95 7.52 -16.07 -1.80
CA ARG A 95 6.23 -15.64 -2.36
C ARG A 95 5.12 -16.63 -2.02
N LYS A 96 3.93 -16.09 -1.74
CA LYS A 96 2.70 -16.85 -1.52
C LYS A 96 1.68 -16.48 -2.60
N ARG A 97 0.58 -17.23 -2.70
CA ARG A 97 -0.53 -16.96 -3.62
C ARG A 97 -1.87 -17.09 -2.92
N GLY A 98 -2.91 -16.47 -3.50
CA GLY A 98 -4.27 -16.50 -2.97
C GLY A 98 -4.34 -16.00 -1.53
N ARG A 99 -5.16 -16.65 -0.69
CA ARG A 99 -5.42 -16.25 0.69
C ARG A 99 -4.14 -16.06 1.53
N ALA A 100 -3.11 -16.88 1.34
CA ALA A 100 -1.86 -16.73 2.08
C ALA A 100 -1.08 -15.45 1.72
N ALA A 101 -1.16 -15.01 0.45
CA ALA A 101 -0.57 -13.73 0.04
C ALA A 101 -1.33 -12.55 0.66
N TRP A 102 -2.67 -12.63 0.68
CA TRP A 102 -3.54 -11.61 1.29
C TRP A 102 -3.29 -11.46 2.78
N LEU A 103 -3.23 -12.56 3.54
CA LEU A 103 -2.96 -12.54 4.98
C LEU A 103 -1.59 -11.93 5.29
N ARG A 104 -0.56 -12.28 4.50
CA ARG A 104 0.77 -11.69 4.62
C ARG A 104 0.76 -10.19 4.36
N ALA A 105 0.15 -9.75 3.24
CA ALA A 105 0.08 -8.33 2.91
C ALA A 105 -0.68 -7.55 3.99
N ALA A 106 -1.79 -8.09 4.50
CA ALA A 106 -2.55 -7.50 5.58
C ALA A 106 -1.73 -7.37 6.88
N ALA A 107 -1.04 -8.44 7.30
CA ALA A 107 -0.21 -8.43 8.49
C ALA A 107 0.93 -7.38 8.42
N LEU A 108 1.65 -7.33 7.29
CA LEU A 108 2.71 -6.35 7.08
C LEU A 108 2.18 -4.92 6.99
N ALA A 109 1.05 -4.71 6.30
CA ALA A 109 0.41 -3.41 6.23
C ALA A 109 -0.09 -2.94 7.61
N TYR A 110 -0.61 -3.85 8.42
CA TYR A 110 -1.06 -3.56 9.78
C TYR A 110 0.09 -3.16 10.69
N LEU A 111 1.21 -3.89 10.66
CA LEU A 111 2.43 -3.52 11.40
C LEU A 111 2.95 -2.15 10.97
N ARG A 112 2.98 -1.89 9.66
CA ARG A 112 3.39 -0.61 9.09
C ARG A 112 2.48 0.54 9.55
N ALA A 113 1.16 0.33 9.55
CA ALA A 113 0.20 1.28 10.11
C ALA A 113 0.45 1.59 11.58
N HIS A 114 1.01 0.64 12.33
CA HIS A 114 1.36 0.78 13.73
C HIS A 114 2.83 1.13 13.97
N GLY A 115 3.54 1.69 12.98
CA GLY A 115 4.86 2.28 13.19
C GLY A 115 6.04 1.33 12.98
N ALA A 116 5.83 0.17 12.34
CA ALA A 116 6.94 -0.60 11.77
C ALA A 116 7.38 -0.04 10.41
N ILE A 117 8.66 -0.18 10.09
CA ILE A 117 9.22 0.08 8.76
C ILE A 117 9.46 -1.27 8.10
N ILE A 118 8.89 -1.49 6.92
CA ILE A 118 8.94 -2.80 6.24
C ILE A 118 9.90 -2.70 5.07
N CYS A 119 10.96 -3.51 5.09
CA CYS A 119 11.97 -3.57 4.04
C CYS A 119 11.93 -4.94 3.38
N ASP A 120 11.79 -5.02 2.07
CA ASP A 120 11.67 -6.28 1.31
C ASP A 120 13.01 -6.87 0.86
N ASP A 121 14.10 -6.15 1.10
CA ASP A 121 15.47 -6.50 0.71
C ASP A 121 16.45 -6.27 1.89
N PRO A 122 17.46 -7.14 2.08
CA PRO A 122 18.41 -7.04 3.18
C PRO A 122 19.33 -5.80 3.12
N ASP A 123 19.72 -5.33 1.93
CA ASP A 123 20.54 -4.12 1.79
C ASP A 123 19.70 -2.89 2.17
N LEU A 124 18.46 -2.82 1.67
CA LEU A 124 17.49 -1.79 2.07
C LEU A 124 17.29 -1.77 3.59
N TRP A 125 17.08 -2.94 4.20
CA TRP A 125 16.89 -3.09 5.64
C TRP A 125 18.10 -2.59 6.42
N LEU A 126 19.32 -2.99 6.02
CA LEU A 126 20.56 -2.57 6.66
C LEU A 126 20.77 -1.05 6.58
N GLU A 127 20.57 -0.46 5.40
CA GLU A 127 20.72 0.99 5.21
C GLU A 127 19.64 1.78 5.96
N THR A 128 18.44 1.23 6.11
CA THR A 128 17.36 1.83 6.92
C THR A 128 17.74 1.88 8.40
N VAL A 129 18.26 0.78 8.95
CA VAL A 129 18.76 0.71 10.33
C VAL A 129 19.92 1.69 10.53
N ALA A 130 20.89 1.73 9.59
CA ALA A 130 22.04 2.63 9.68
C ALA A 130 21.65 4.11 9.58
N LEU A 131 20.67 4.45 8.73
CA LEU A 131 20.13 5.79 8.60
C LEU A 131 19.51 6.27 9.93
N LEU A 132 18.61 5.46 10.49
CA LEU A 132 17.93 5.79 11.74
C LEU A 132 18.89 5.88 12.93
N ALA A 133 19.80 4.92 13.06
CA ALA A 133 20.79 4.91 14.13
C ALA A 133 21.78 6.08 14.01
N GLY A 134 22.18 6.45 12.79
CA GLY A 134 23.19 7.47 12.55
C GLY A 134 22.68 8.90 12.47
N HIS A 135 21.43 9.10 12.04
CA HIS A 135 20.90 10.43 11.68
C HIS A 135 19.50 10.72 12.25
N GLY A 136 18.82 9.71 12.82
CA GLY A 136 17.47 9.84 13.35
C GLY A 136 16.41 10.08 12.28
N LEU A 137 15.24 10.57 12.70
CA LEU A 137 14.11 10.83 11.81
C LEU A 137 14.27 12.18 11.09
N PRO A 138 13.86 12.26 9.81
CA PRO A 138 13.73 13.53 9.12
C PRO A 138 12.54 14.30 9.69
N ALA A 139 12.66 15.63 9.82
CA ALA A 139 11.61 16.51 10.35
C ALA A 139 10.52 16.82 9.29
N GLY A 140 10.27 15.89 8.36
CA GLY A 140 9.39 16.05 7.19
C GLY A 140 9.90 15.31 5.94
N PRO A 141 9.17 15.35 4.81
CA PRO A 141 9.45 14.55 3.61
C PRO A 141 10.58 15.14 2.77
N ARG A 142 11.79 15.29 3.33
CA ARG A 142 12.91 15.99 2.67
C ARG A 142 14.24 15.40 3.10
N VAL A 143 14.88 14.63 2.22
CA VAL A 143 16.25 14.13 2.43
C VAL A 143 17.07 14.41 1.19
N ALA A 144 18.27 14.95 1.39
CA ALA A 144 19.24 15.21 0.33
C ALA A 144 20.35 14.16 0.39
N ILE A 145 20.51 13.43 -0.70
CA ILE A 145 21.58 12.47 -0.93
C ILE A 145 22.63 13.11 -1.84
N VAL A 146 23.91 12.88 -1.58
CA VAL A 146 24.97 13.55 -2.32
C VAL A 146 25.61 12.62 -3.35
N ALA A 147 25.55 12.96 -4.65
CA ALA A 147 26.12 12.17 -5.75
C ALA A 147 26.80 13.08 -6.81
N PRO A 148 28.14 13.18 -6.85
CA PRO A 148 28.85 14.00 -7.83
C PRO A 148 28.75 13.44 -9.26
N GLU A 149 28.72 14.32 -10.27
CA GLU A 149 28.86 13.92 -11.68
C GLU A 149 30.19 13.21 -11.94
N GLY A 150 30.20 12.26 -12.88
CA GLY A 150 31.40 11.46 -13.21
C GLY A 150 31.88 10.51 -12.11
N SER A 151 31.20 10.46 -10.96
CA SER A 151 31.48 9.50 -9.89
C SER A 151 30.72 8.18 -10.08
N TRP A 152 31.11 7.14 -9.33
CA TRP A 152 30.35 5.88 -9.29
C TRP A 152 28.87 6.11 -8.90
N LEU A 153 28.62 7.01 -7.94
CA LEU A 153 27.26 7.35 -7.53
C LEU A 153 26.51 8.07 -8.66
N GLY A 154 27.17 8.94 -9.42
CA GLY A 154 26.62 9.57 -10.61
C GLY A 154 26.23 8.54 -11.68
N ALA A 155 27.11 7.58 -11.97
CA ALA A 155 26.81 6.51 -12.92
C ALA A 155 25.65 5.61 -12.44
N ALA A 156 25.59 5.30 -11.14
CA ALA A 156 24.47 4.57 -10.56
C ALA A 156 23.15 5.35 -10.65
N ALA A 157 23.19 6.68 -10.43
CA ALA A 157 22.02 7.54 -10.58
C ALA A 157 21.50 7.52 -12.02
N THR A 158 22.38 7.69 -13.02
CA THR A 158 22.01 7.59 -14.44
C THR A 158 21.42 6.22 -14.78
N ALA A 159 22.00 5.13 -14.27
CA ALA A 159 21.46 3.79 -14.52
C ALA A 159 20.04 3.62 -13.93
N MET A 160 19.81 4.15 -12.74
CA MET A 160 18.50 4.12 -12.09
C MET A 160 17.47 5.03 -12.78
N GLU A 161 17.90 6.20 -13.28
CA GLU A 161 17.06 7.10 -14.08
C GLU A 161 16.59 6.42 -15.36
N ASN A 162 17.50 5.74 -16.07
CA ASN A 162 17.17 4.95 -17.25
C ASN A 162 16.19 3.81 -16.93
N GLU A 163 16.39 3.09 -15.82
CA GLU A 163 15.47 2.04 -15.36
C GLU A 163 14.08 2.60 -15.03
N ALA A 164 14.04 3.78 -14.38
CA ALA A 164 12.81 4.47 -14.04
C ALA A 164 12.07 4.89 -15.32
N GLU A 165 12.76 5.48 -16.30
CA GLU A 165 12.18 5.86 -17.59
C GLU A 165 11.60 4.64 -18.33
N LEU A 166 12.34 3.52 -18.38
CA LEU A 166 11.88 2.27 -18.99
C LEU A 166 10.67 1.66 -18.28
N SER A 167 10.50 1.92 -16.99
CA SER A 167 9.38 1.43 -16.17
C SER A 167 8.27 2.46 -15.95
N GLY A 168 8.35 3.64 -16.60
CA GLY A 168 7.38 4.73 -16.43
C GLY A 168 7.38 5.36 -15.03
N ARG A 169 8.45 5.16 -14.25
CA ARG A 169 8.65 5.73 -12.91
C ARG A 169 9.40 7.05 -13.01
N ARG A 170 9.13 7.97 -12.08
CA ARG A 170 9.95 9.19 -11.90
C ARG A 170 11.15 8.88 -11.02
N PHE A 171 12.34 9.31 -11.44
CA PHE A 171 13.55 9.26 -10.63
C PHE A 171 13.76 10.60 -9.89
N PRO A 172 14.32 10.62 -8.67
CA PRO A 172 14.63 11.85 -7.94
C PRO A 172 15.50 12.82 -8.77
N SER A 173 15.17 14.11 -8.75
CA SER A 173 15.91 15.12 -9.49
C SER A 173 17.29 15.38 -8.88
N VAL A 174 18.32 15.50 -9.73
CA VAL A 174 19.62 16.04 -9.35
C VAL A 174 19.53 17.56 -9.28
N VAL A 175 19.83 18.15 -8.12
CA VAL A 175 19.90 19.60 -7.91
C VAL A 175 21.36 19.99 -7.71
N ALA A 176 21.88 20.82 -8.62
CA ALA A 176 23.28 21.26 -8.61
C ALA A 176 23.68 22.15 -7.41
N SER A 177 22.74 22.53 -6.53
CA SER A 177 23.02 23.35 -5.36
C SER A 177 22.13 23.00 -4.17
N ALA A 178 22.75 22.77 -3.01
CA ALA A 178 22.06 22.53 -1.75
C ALA A 178 21.11 23.68 -1.36
N ASN A 179 21.43 24.91 -1.76
CA ASN A 179 20.61 26.10 -1.47
C ASN A 179 19.32 26.17 -2.32
N ARG A 180 19.15 25.26 -3.30
CA ARG A 180 17.95 25.13 -4.14
C ARG A 180 17.12 23.88 -3.80
N VAL A 181 17.43 23.20 -2.70
CA VAL A 181 16.65 22.05 -2.23
C VAL A 181 15.34 22.58 -1.65
N GLU A 182 14.26 22.51 -2.43
CA GLU A 182 12.89 22.79 -1.98
C GLU A 182 12.27 21.58 -1.24
N ALA A 183 10.95 21.59 -1.06
CA ALA A 183 10.18 20.51 -0.47
C ALA A 183 10.05 19.29 -1.38
N THR A 184 11.04 18.39 -1.38
CA THR A 184 11.00 17.19 -2.24
C THR A 184 11.37 15.92 -1.46
N ASP A 185 10.68 14.81 -1.73
CA ASP A 185 10.81 13.55 -0.96
C ASP A 185 12.25 13.01 -0.90
N VAL A 186 13.02 13.08 -2.00
CA VAL A 186 14.47 12.81 -2.05
C VAL A 186 15.14 13.65 -3.13
N VAL A 187 16.32 14.23 -2.89
CA VAL A 187 17.09 15.02 -3.87
C VAL A 187 18.53 14.56 -3.96
N LEU A 188 19.09 14.47 -5.18
CA LEU A 188 20.52 14.25 -5.36
C LEU A 188 21.26 15.60 -5.44
N VAL A 189 22.21 15.87 -4.54
CA VAL A 189 22.98 17.13 -4.48
C VAL A 189 24.44 16.88 -4.85
N ASP A 190 25.07 17.78 -5.60
CA ASP A 190 26.52 17.69 -5.83
C ASP A 190 27.29 18.05 -4.54
N ARG A 191 28.25 17.21 -4.15
CA ARG A 191 29.12 17.42 -3.00
C ARG A 191 29.91 18.72 -3.11
N ALA A 192 30.34 19.10 -4.31
CA ALA A 192 31.07 20.33 -4.55
C ALA A 192 30.23 21.59 -4.25
N ALA A 193 28.91 21.47 -4.27
CA ALA A 193 27.98 22.56 -3.96
C ALA A 193 27.69 22.69 -2.45
N LEU A 194 28.13 21.73 -1.63
CA LEU A 194 28.15 21.83 -0.18
C LEU A 194 29.52 22.41 0.21
N SER A 195 29.52 23.53 0.95
CA SER A 195 30.68 24.23 1.54
C SER A 195 31.76 23.27 2.10
N PRO A 196 33.04 23.68 2.32
CA PRO A 196 34.11 22.83 2.88
C PRO A 196 33.76 22.00 4.13
N SER A 197 32.70 22.36 4.86
CA SER A 197 32.02 21.50 5.83
C SER A 197 30.66 21.02 5.30
N SER A 198 30.44 19.70 5.25
CA SER A 198 29.11 19.12 4.97
C SER A 198 28.20 19.38 6.19
N PRO A 199 27.16 20.22 6.09
CA PRO A 199 26.24 20.41 7.21
C PRO A 199 25.46 19.12 7.49
N GLU A 200 24.97 18.93 8.72
CA GLU A 200 24.08 17.82 9.04
C GLU A 200 22.69 18.00 8.42
N ARG A 201 22.27 19.26 8.23
CA ARG A 201 21.00 19.64 7.64
C ARG A 201 21.12 20.85 6.71
N VAL A 202 20.26 20.90 5.70
CA VAL A 202 20.05 22.09 4.86
C VAL A 202 18.57 22.42 4.88
N GLY A 203 18.19 23.54 5.51
CA GLY A 203 16.80 23.77 5.88
C GLY A 203 16.30 22.65 6.82
N THR A 204 15.21 21.99 6.44
CA THR A 204 14.70 20.81 7.17
C THR A 204 15.25 19.48 6.66
N ALA A 205 16.00 19.48 5.55
CA ALA A 205 16.47 18.26 4.91
C ALA A 205 17.68 17.67 5.64
N LEU A 206 17.67 16.35 5.86
CA LEU A 206 18.85 15.61 6.30
C LEU A 206 19.86 15.52 5.15
N VAL A 207 21.13 15.80 5.44
CA VAL A 207 22.23 15.58 4.49
C VAL A 207 22.91 14.28 4.86
N VAL A 208 22.71 13.19 4.13
CA VAL A 208 23.25 11.88 4.52
C VAL A 208 24.45 11.53 3.65
N PRO A 209 25.64 11.24 4.21
CA PRO A 209 26.78 10.84 3.40
C PRO A 209 26.53 9.46 2.80
N ILE A 210 26.86 9.28 1.52
CA ILE A 210 26.80 7.99 0.84
C ILE A 210 28.18 7.63 0.31
N VAL A 211 28.54 6.37 0.45
CA VAL A 211 29.66 5.78 -0.29
C VAL A 211 29.12 4.81 -1.34
N ALA A 212 29.75 4.80 -2.50
CA ALA A 212 29.32 3.94 -3.61
C ALA A 212 29.35 2.45 -3.26
N ARG A 213 30.29 2.06 -2.41
CA ARG A 213 30.75 0.69 -2.22
C ARG A 213 31.25 0.51 -0.79
N PRO A 214 30.98 -0.63 -0.13
CA PRO A 214 31.43 -0.87 1.24
C PRO A 214 32.96 -0.90 1.35
N GLU A 215 33.67 -1.31 0.30
CA GLU A 215 35.13 -1.37 0.24
C GLU A 215 35.78 0.02 0.33
N LEU A 216 35.02 1.09 0.09
CA LEU A 216 35.48 2.48 0.16
C LEU A 216 35.32 3.10 1.56
N LEU A 217 34.71 2.39 2.50
CA LEU A 217 34.58 2.83 3.89
C LEU A 217 35.96 3.03 4.53
N GLY A 218 36.05 3.97 5.47
CA GLY A 218 37.26 4.12 6.28
C GLY A 218 37.46 2.96 7.26
N PRO A 219 38.63 2.83 7.88
CA PRO A 219 38.91 1.79 8.88
C PRO A 219 37.93 1.79 10.06
N SER A 220 37.33 2.94 10.37
CA SER A 220 36.32 3.11 11.42
C SER A 220 34.88 2.90 10.93
N GLY A 221 34.66 2.59 9.65
CA GLY A 221 33.33 2.54 9.04
C GLY A 221 32.64 3.91 8.89
N ARG A 222 33.26 4.99 9.40
CA ARG A 222 32.72 6.36 9.38
C ARG A 222 33.14 7.10 8.10
N GLY A 223 32.40 8.17 7.80
CA GLY A 223 32.74 9.10 6.73
C GLY A 223 34.17 9.67 6.86
N LYS A 224 34.76 10.06 5.73
CA LYS A 224 36.09 10.70 5.65
C LYS A 224 35.94 12.20 5.34
N GLY A 225 37.00 12.97 5.59
CA GLY A 225 37.06 14.39 5.22
C GLY A 225 35.97 15.22 5.90
N SER A 226 35.16 15.93 5.11
CA SER A 226 34.07 16.78 5.61
C SER A 226 32.91 16.03 6.29
N ASP A 227 32.87 14.70 6.21
CA ASP A 227 31.87 13.85 6.87
C ASP A 227 32.45 13.01 8.04
N ALA A 228 33.61 13.40 8.57
CA ALA A 228 34.28 12.66 9.63
C ALA A 228 33.36 12.39 10.84
N GLY A 229 33.29 11.13 11.27
CA GLY A 229 32.47 10.68 12.41
C GLY A 229 31.02 10.34 12.09
N ARG A 230 30.51 10.69 10.90
CA ARG A 230 29.15 10.39 10.46
C ARG A 230 29.04 8.96 9.91
N ILE A 231 27.86 8.36 10.00
CA ILE A 231 27.61 7.02 9.45
C ILE A 231 27.19 7.16 7.98
N PRO A 232 27.99 6.70 7.01
CA PRO A 232 27.61 6.75 5.61
C PRO A 232 26.72 5.58 5.22
N LEU A 233 25.73 5.86 4.38
CA LEU A 233 25.00 4.80 3.70
C LEU A 233 25.86 4.21 2.56
N VAL A 234 25.65 2.94 2.22
CA VAL A 234 26.35 2.26 1.12
C VAL A 234 25.39 1.96 -0.03
N GLY A 235 25.83 2.30 -1.23
CA GLY A 235 25.10 2.01 -2.45
C GLY A 235 23.91 2.95 -2.63
N LEU A 236 23.79 3.52 -3.84
CA LEU A 236 22.78 4.54 -4.09
C LEU A 236 21.35 3.98 -3.98
N ARG A 237 21.10 2.77 -4.50
CA ARG A 237 19.76 2.17 -4.53
C ARG A 237 19.20 1.87 -3.15
N ALA A 238 19.97 1.16 -2.32
CA ALA A 238 19.56 0.80 -0.95
C ALA A 238 19.39 2.05 -0.09
N ALA A 239 20.30 3.03 -0.21
CA ALA A 239 20.18 4.29 0.50
C ALA A 239 18.95 5.11 0.08
N LEU A 240 18.64 5.18 -1.23
CA LEU A 240 17.42 5.83 -1.71
C LEU A 240 16.16 5.15 -1.19
N GLY A 241 16.12 3.82 -1.22
CA GLY A 241 15.02 3.06 -0.65
C GLY A 241 14.86 3.32 0.85
N ALA A 242 15.96 3.30 1.61
CA ALA A 242 15.96 3.52 3.06
C ALA A 242 15.40 4.90 3.41
N VAL A 243 15.81 5.91 2.66
CA VAL A 243 15.31 7.27 2.81
C VAL A 243 13.81 7.36 2.48
N VAL A 244 13.35 6.70 1.42
CA VAL A 244 11.92 6.68 1.06
C VAL A 244 11.09 6.03 2.16
N GLU A 245 11.54 4.89 2.70
CA GLU A 245 10.82 4.18 3.77
C GLU A 245 10.82 4.95 5.09
N VAL A 246 11.95 5.54 5.48
CA VAL A 246 12.02 6.41 6.68
C VAL A 246 11.16 7.67 6.50
N GLY A 247 11.12 8.26 5.30
CA GLY A 247 10.27 9.41 4.99
C GLY A 247 8.77 9.07 5.03
N ARG A 248 8.38 7.90 4.52
CA ARG A 248 7.01 7.38 4.64
C ARG A 248 6.63 7.14 6.10
N PHE A 249 7.52 6.53 6.87
CA PHE A 249 7.34 6.33 8.29
C PHE A 249 7.15 7.66 9.04
N ALA A 250 8.01 8.67 8.80
CA ALA A 250 7.89 9.98 9.44
C ALA A 250 6.53 10.65 9.13
N ARG A 251 6.09 10.63 7.86
CA ARG A 251 4.76 11.14 7.48
C ARG A 251 3.63 10.41 8.19
N ARG A 252 3.77 9.10 8.39
CA ARG A 252 2.77 8.29 9.09
C ARG A 252 2.73 8.60 10.58
N LEU A 253 3.88 8.82 11.20
CA LEU A 253 3.98 9.26 12.58
C LEU A 253 3.29 10.62 12.76
N ASP A 254 3.56 11.58 11.88
CA ASP A 254 2.95 12.92 11.89
C ASP A 254 1.43 12.89 11.65
N ALA A 255 0.96 12.02 10.74
CA ALA A 255 -0.45 11.88 10.41
C ALA A 255 -1.25 11.08 11.48
N GLY A 256 -0.55 10.36 12.36
CA GLY A 256 -1.12 9.45 13.35
C GLY A 256 -1.04 7.99 12.94
N LEU A 257 -0.60 7.14 13.87
CA LEU A 257 -0.49 5.69 13.70
C LEU A 257 -1.84 4.98 13.89
N GLY A 258 -2.05 3.91 13.13
CA GLY A 258 -3.26 3.09 13.12
C GLY A 258 -4.11 3.28 11.86
N PRO A 259 -5.36 2.80 11.87
CA PRO A 259 -6.31 3.06 10.79
C PRO A 259 -6.65 4.55 10.69
N GLY A 260 -7.04 4.99 9.50
CA GLY A 260 -7.47 6.36 9.24
C GLY A 260 -8.79 6.69 9.93
N PRO A 261 -9.13 8.00 10.04
CA PRO A 261 -10.41 8.42 10.59
C PRO A 261 -11.56 8.01 9.67
N LEU A 262 -12.74 7.78 10.25
CA LEU A 262 -13.97 7.66 9.47
C LEU A 262 -14.32 9.04 8.88
N PRO A 263 -14.57 9.14 7.56
CA PRO A 263 -15.07 10.39 6.99
C PRO A 263 -16.49 10.67 7.51
N GLU A 264 -16.80 11.93 7.77
CA GLU A 264 -18.17 12.37 8.05
C GLU A 264 -18.95 12.44 6.73
N LEU A 265 -19.85 11.49 6.47
CA LEU A 265 -20.85 11.60 5.41
C LEU A 265 -22.18 12.08 5.98
N ASP A 266 -22.51 13.35 5.74
CA ASP A 266 -23.77 14.00 6.13
C ASP A 266 -24.84 13.86 5.03
N GLN A 267 -25.35 12.64 4.83
CA GLN A 267 -26.41 12.36 3.85
C GLN A 267 -27.49 11.40 4.40
N PRO A 268 -28.44 11.90 5.23
CA PRO A 268 -29.47 11.06 5.87
C PRO A 268 -30.35 10.26 4.89
N ALA A 269 -30.69 10.85 3.74
CA ALA A 269 -31.53 10.19 2.73
C ALA A 269 -30.84 8.99 2.08
N GLU A 270 -29.52 9.06 1.86
CA GLU A 270 -28.74 7.95 1.34
C GLU A 270 -28.61 6.83 2.37
N ARG A 271 -28.45 7.17 3.66
CA ARG A 271 -28.47 6.20 4.77
C ARG A 271 -29.80 5.46 4.87
N GLU A 272 -30.93 6.17 4.79
CA GLU A 272 -32.25 5.54 4.81
C GLU A 272 -32.47 4.65 3.58
N ARG A 273 -31.99 5.07 2.40
CA ARG A 273 -32.00 4.22 1.20
C ARG A 273 -31.16 2.96 1.42
N PHE A 274 -29.95 3.09 1.96
CA PHE A 274 -29.06 1.97 2.24
C PHE A 274 -29.73 0.95 3.16
N GLN A 275 -30.25 1.40 4.31
CA GLN A 275 -30.89 0.51 5.30
C GLN A 275 -32.08 -0.25 4.69
N ARG A 276 -32.94 0.43 3.93
CA ARG A 276 -34.08 -0.23 3.24
C ARG A 276 -33.64 -1.26 2.20
N GLN A 277 -32.47 -1.12 1.59
CA GLN A 277 -31.96 -2.13 0.67
C GLN A 277 -31.34 -3.28 1.43
N LEU A 278 -30.61 -2.99 2.51
CA LEU A 278 -30.00 -3.97 3.39
C LEU A 278 -31.05 -4.91 4.02
N GLU A 279 -32.20 -4.39 4.47
CA GLU A 279 -33.30 -5.17 5.05
C GLU A 279 -33.92 -6.21 4.10
N LYS A 280 -33.69 -6.08 2.79
CA LYS A 280 -34.18 -7.04 1.78
C LYS A 280 -33.21 -8.19 1.54
N LEU A 281 -32.02 -8.10 2.12
CA LEU A 281 -30.92 -9.04 1.93
C LEU A 281 -30.88 -9.99 3.13
N ASP A 282 -30.45 -11.21 2.85
CA ASP A 282 -30.18 -12.23 3.86
C ASP A 282 -28.67 -12.28 4.11
N SER A 283 -28.04 -13.46 4.10
CA SER A 283 -26.60 -13.62 4.36
C SER A 283 -25.67 -13.19 3.22
N ARG A 284 -26.17 -13.03 1.98
CA ARG A 284 -25.35 -12.69 0.80
C ARG A 284 -26.07 -11.73 -0.14
N ALA A 285 -25.30 -10.82 -0.71
CA ALA A 285 -25.74 -9.90 -1.75
C ALA A 285 -25.03 -10.22 -3.07
N GLY A 286 -25.83 -10.45 -4.12
CA GLY A 286 -25.33 -10.59 -5.47
C GLY A 286 -24.85 -9.27 -6.05
N ASP A 287 -24.44 -9.28 -7.32
CA ASP A 287 -23.87 -8.11 -7.96
C ASP A 287 -24.79 -6.89 -8.02
N HIS A 288 -26.06 -7.09 -8.36
CA HIS A 288 -26.99 -5.97 -8.46
C HIS A 288 -27.25 -5.33 -7.09
N GLU A 289 -27.54 -6.17 -6.10
CA GLU A 289 -27.83 -5.74 -4.73
C GLU A 289 -26.63 -5.03 -4.12
N THR A 290 -25.43 -5.59 -4.26
CA THR A 290 -24.19 -4.98 -3.77
C THR A 290 -23.94 -3.63 -4.43
N LYS A 291 -24.12 -3.51 -5.75
CA LYS A 291 -23.93 -2.24 -6.45
C LYS A 291 -24.94 -1.18 -6.05
N VAL A 292 -26.17 -1.56 -5.71
CA VAL A 292 -27.16 -0.64 -5.13
C VAL A 292 -26.69 -0.12 -3.76
N LEU A 293 -26.06 -0.96 -2.93
CA LEU A 293 -25.46 -0.53 -1.66
C LEU A 293 -24.27 0.42 -1.88
N LEU A 294 -23.38 0.10 -2.83
CA LEU A 294 -22.23 0.94 -3.22
C LEU A 294 -22.69 2.34 -3.68
N ASP A 295 -23.73 2.41 -4.50
CA ASP A 295 -24.30 3.66 -5.01
C ASP A 295 -24.84 4.56 -3.89
N CYS A 296 -25.31 4.00 -2.77
CA CYS A 296 -25.72 4.78 -1.59
C CYS A 296 -24.55 5.43 -0.84
N TYR A 297 -23.30 5.04 -1.13
CA TYR A 297 -22.09 5.70 -0.64
C TYR A 297 -21.44 6.59 -1.71
N GLY A 298 -22.13 6.82 -2.82
CA GLY A 298 -21.65 7.59 -3.96
C GLY A 298 -20.58 6.86 -4.78
N ILE A 299 -20.39 5.55 -4.59
CA ILE A 299 -19.38 4.78 -5.31
C ILE A 299 -19.84 4.58 -6.76
N PRO A 300 -19.03 4.98 -7.76
CA PRO A 300 -19.31 4.72 -9.17
C PRO A 300 -19.53 3.26 -9.53
N ILE A 301 -20.71 2.95 -10.07
CA ILE A 301 -21.06 1.61 -10.58
C ILE A 301 -21.44 1.70 -12.06
N THR A 302 -21.28 0.59 -12.80
CA THR A 302 -21.93 0.50 -14.12
C THR A 302 -23.44 0.43 -13.97
N ARG A 303 -24.17 1.13 -14.85
CA ARG A 303 -25.63 1.16 -14.87
C ARG A 303 -26.17 -0.20 -15.28
N GLN A 304 -27.08 -0.74 -14.46
CA GLN A 304 -27.67 -2.05 -14.71
C GLN A 304 -29.06 -2.19 -14.11
N ALA A 305 -29.82 -3.15 -14.60
CA ALA A 305 -31.14 -3.49 -14.09
C ALA A 305 -31.42 -4.99 -14.25
N VAL A 306 -32.27 -5.52 -13.37
CA VAL A 306 -32.70 -6.93 -13.40
C VAL A 306 -33.92 -7.08 -14.32
N ALA A 307 -33.86 -8.10 -15.19
CA ALA A 307 -34.93 -8.49 -16.08
C ALA A 307 -35.41 -9.90 -15.75
N THR A 308 -36.68 -10.05 -15.41
CA THR A 308 -37.31 -11.35 -15.12
C THR A 308 -37.98 -11.98 -16.35
N THR A 309 -38.00 -11.28 -17.48
CA THR A 309 -38.57 -11.79 -18.74
C THR A 309 -37.76 -11.29 -19.95
N PRO A 310 -37.78 -12.02 -21.09
CA PRO A 310 -37.11 -11.58 -22.32
C PRO A 310 -37.59 -10.20 -22.82
N SER A 311 -38.90 -9.94 -22.69
CA SER A 311 -39.49 -8.64 -23.06
C SER A 311 -38.97 -7.50 -22.17
N ALA A 312 -38.85 -7.72 -20.86
CA ALA A 312 -38.25 -6.76 -19.94
C ALA A 312 -36.75 -6.53 -20.26
N ALA A 313 -36.00 -7.61 -20.55
CA ALA A 313 -34.58 -7.52 -20.88
C ALA A 313 -34.34 -6.66 -22.13
N THR A 314 -35.10 -6.90 -23.20
CA THR A 314 -34.97 -6.10 -24.43
C THR A 314 -35.36 -4.64 -24.26
N ARG A 315 -36.36 -4.35 -23.41
CA ARG A 315 -36.74 -2.97 -23.07
C ARG A 315 -35.64 -2.27 -22.27
N LEU A 316 -35.05 -2.95 -21.29
CA LEU A 316 -33.94 -2.42 -20.49
C LEU A 316 -32.71 -2.17 -21.37
N ALA A 317 -32.38 -3.09 -22.28
CA ALA A 317 -31.28 -2.93 -23.23
C ALA A 317 -31.47 -1.69 -24.14
N LYS A 318 -32.68 -1.50 -24.68
CA LYS A 318 -33.01 -0.30 -25.47
C LYS A 318 -32.88 0.99 -24.66
N LYS A 319 -33.25 0.97 -23.37
CA LYS A 319 -33.14 2.12 -22.48
C LYS A 319 -31.67 2.43 -22.13
N ALA A 320 -30.84 1.40 -21.94
CA ALA A 320 -29.42 1.55 -21.67
C ALA A 320 -28.64 2.05 -22.90
N GLY A 321 -29.08 1.67 -24.10
CA GLY A 321 -28.37 1.91 -25.36
C GLY A 321 -27.43 0.74 -25.69
N PHE A 322 -27.40 0.33 -26.95
CA PHE A 322 -26.51 -0.74 -27.41
C PHE A 322 -25.09 -0.19 -27.70
N PRO A 323 -24.03 -1.01 -27.55
CA PRO A 323 -24.06 -2.41 -27.10
C PRO A 323 -24.30 -2.55 -25.59
N VAL A 324 -24.90 -3.68 -25.20
CA VAL A 324 -25.13 -4.06 -23.78
C VAL A 324 -24.51 -5.42 -23.46
N GLU A 325 -24.43 -5.73 -22.17
CA GLU A 325 -24.04 -7.05 -21.68
C GLU A 325 -25.17 -7.68 -20.84
N VAL A 326 -25.22 -9.02 -20.84
CA VAL A 326 -26.19 -9.81 -20.07
C VAL A 326 -25.46 -10.86 -19.24
N LYS A 327 -25.77 -10.93 -17.94
CA LYS A 327 -25.23 -11.92 -16.99
C LYS A 327 -26.33 -12.44 -16.04
N PRO A 328 -26.17 -13.60 -15.38
CA PRO A 328 -27.23 -14.15 -14.54
C PRO A 328 -27.41 -13.28 -13.30
N TRP A 329 -28.62 -13.26 -12.75
CA TRP A 329 -28.93 -12.55 -11.50
C TRP A 329 -29.15 -13.54 -10.35
N GLY A 330 -28.66 -13.19 -9.16
CA GLY A 330 -28.91 -13.90 -7.92
C GLY A 330 -27.74 -13.79 -6.93
N PRO A 331 -28.00 -14.03 -5.62
CA PRO A 331 -26.99 -13.93 -4.57
C PRO A 331 -25.89 -15.00 -4.66
N ASP A 332 -26.20 -16.15 -5.27
CA ASP A 332 -25.26 -17.28 -5.39
C ASP A 332 -24.56 -17.37 -6.75
N GLN A 333 -24.70 -16.34 -7.59
CA GLN A 333 -23.99 -16.30 -8.86
C GLN A 333 -22.49 -16.11 -8.63
N LEU A 334 -21.67 -16.76 -9.47
CA LEU A 334 -20.22 -16.55 -9.45
C LEU A 334 -19.87 -15.11 -9.83
N SER A 335 -18.71 -14.64 -9.40
CA SER A 335 -18.12 -13.41 -9.90
C SER A 335 -17.63 -13.60 -11.35
N GLU A 336 -17.43 -12.52 -12.10
CA GLU A 336 -16.82 -12.60 -13.44
C GLU A 336 -15.43 -13.23 -13.40
N ARG A 337 -14.67 -12.93 -12.34
CA ARG A 337 -13.34 -13.51 -12.10
C ARG A 337 -13.40 -15.02 -11.90
N ASP A 338 -14.46 -15.50 -11.26
CA ASP A 338 -14.68 -16.92 -10.96
C ASP A 338 -15.45 -17.67 -12.06
N GLY A 339 -15.67 -17.04 -13.22
CA GLY A 339 -16.24 -17.69 -14.39
C GLY A 339 -17.75 -17.48 -14.60
N CYS A 340 -18.33 -16.40 -14.04
CA CYS A 340 -19.70 -16.02 -14.34
C CYS A 340 -19.94 -15.89 -15.86
N PRO A 341 -20.98 -16.53 -16.43
CA PRO A 341 -21.26 -16.44 -17.85
C PRO A 341 -21.81 -15.06 -18.20
N VAL A 342 -21.02 -14.28 -18.94
CA VAL A 342 -21.41 -12.96 -19.45
C VAL A 342 -21.45 -12.98 -20.97
N GLN A 343 -22.61 -12.64 -21.54
CA GLN A 343 -22.76 -12.38 -22.97
C GLN A 343 -22.51 -10.90 -23.22
N ARG A 344 -21.47 -10.60 -24.00
CA ARG A 344 -20.97 -9.24 -24.25
C ARG A 344 -21.28 -8.80 -25.68
N ASP A 345 -21.12 -7.50 -25.95
CA ASP A 345 -21.25 -6.91 -27.28
C ASP A 345 -22.61 -7.21 -27.96
N LEU A 346 -23.70 -7.15 -27.18
CA LEU A 346 -25.04 -7.41 -27.71
C LEU A 346 -25.55 -6.15 -28.40
N GLN A 347 -25.75 -6.21 -29.72
CA GLN A 347 -26.06 -5.06 -30.57
C GLN A 347 -27.56 -4.83 -30.77
N THR A 348 -28.38 -5.88 -30.57
CA THR A 348 -29.81 -5.85 -30.88
C THR A 348 -30.67 -6.52 -29.81
N ALA A 349 -31.97 -6.21 -29.82
CA ALA A 349 -32.95 -6.88 -28.98
C ALA A 349 -33.05 -8.40 -29.26
N ALA A 350 -32.73 -8.84 -30.49
CA ALA A 350 -32.70 -10.26 -30.81
C ALA A 350 -31.51 -10.96 -30.14
N ASP A 351 -30.35 -10.29 -30.08
CA ASP A 351 -29.16 -10.79 -29.40
C ASP A 351 -29.43 -10.95 -27.90
N VAL A 352 -30.04 -9.95 -27.27
CA VAL A 352 -30.41 -9.98 -25.84
C VAL A 352 -31.33 -11.16 -25.50
N ARG A 353 -32.32 -11.47 -26.36
CA ARG A 353 -33.19 -12.65 -26.13
C ARG A 353 -32.42 -13.96 -26.19
N ARG A 354 -31.52 -14.11 -27.17
CA ARG A 354 -30.68 -15.31 -27.29
C ARG A 354 -29.68 -15.41 -26.13
N ALA A 355 -29.14 -14.26 -25.71
CA ALA A 355 -28.20 -14.16 -24.61
C ALA A 355 -28.83 -14.61 -23.28
N MET A 356 -30.08 -14.23 -23.00
CA MET A 356 -30.79 -14.66 -21.79
C MET A 356 -30.80 -16.20 -21.66
N SER A 357 -31.23 -16.92 -22.69
CA SER A 357 -31.22 -18.40 -22.69
C SER A 357 -29.82 -19.01 -22.71
N ALA A 358 -28.84 -18.33 -23.31
CA ALA A 358 -27.45 -18.79 -23.32
C ALA A 358 -26.82 -18.70 -21.91
N VAL A 359 -27.04 -17.57 -21.23
CA VAL A 359 -26.58 -17.32 -19.86
C VAL A 359 -27.22 -18.29 -18.88
N SER A 360 -28.55 -18.47 -18.93
CA SER A 360 -29.24 -19.42 -18.04
C SER A 360 -28.66 -20.83 -18.18
N ARG A 361 -28.48 -21.34 -19.41
CA ARG A 361 -27.88 -22.66 -19.64
C ARG A 361 -26.44 -22.74 -19.13
N ALA A 362 -25.62 -21.73 -19.39
CA ALA A 362 -24.23 -21.71 -18.95
C ALA A 362 -24.09 -21.64 -17.42
N ALA A 363 -25.05 -20.99 -16.74
CA ALA A 363 -25.12 -20.91 -15.28
C ALA A 363 -25.82 -22.13 -14.64
N GLY A 364 -26.30 -23.10 -15.42
CA GLY A 364 -27.08 -24.23 -14.91
C GLY A 364 -28.47 -23.86 -14.35
N LEU A 365 -29.03 -22.73 -14.78
CA LEU A 365 -30.31 -22.20 -14.35
C LEU A 365 -31.44 -22.58 -15.33
N PRO A 366 -32.71 -22.59 -14.89
CA PRO A 366 -33.86 -22.75 -15.79
C PRO A 366 -33.85 -21.71 -16.91
N ASP A 367 -34.30 -22.09 -18.11
CA ASP A 367 -34.40 -21.16 -19.23
C ASP A 367 -35.36 -20.01 -18.89
N GLY A 368 -34.94 -18.78 -19.19
CA GLY A 368 -35.67 -17.58 -18.81
C GLY A 368 -35.50 -17.16 -17.34
N ALA A 369 -34.57 -17.75 -16.58
CA ALA A 369 -34.19 -17.26 -15.27
C ALA A 369 -33.81 -15.76 -15.32
N PRO A 370 -34.04 -14.98 -14.24
CA PRO A 370 -33.78 -13.55 -14.29
C PRO A 370 -32.29 -13.25 -14.56
N VAL A 371 -32.06 -12.15 -15.28
CA VAL A 371 -30.71 -11.71 -15.69
C VAL A 371 -30.50 -10.25 -15.37
N ILE A 372 -29.24 -9.87 -15.19
CA ILE A 372 -28.80 -8.48 -15.18
C ILE A 372 -28.55 -8.06 -16.63
N VAL A 373 -29.19 -6.97 -17.05
CA VAL A 373 -28.86 -6.24 -18.28
C VAL A 373 -28.09 -4.99 -17.86
N ARG A 374 -26.87 -4.83 -18.37
CA ARG A 374 -25.99 -3.70 -18.03
C ARG A 374 -25.43 -3.01 -19.25
N GLU A 375 -25.03 -1.76 -19.09
CA GLU A 375 -24.18 -1.09 -20.07
C GLU A 375 -22.82 -1.78 -20.19
N THR A 376 -22.19 -1.68 -21.36
CA THR A 376 -20.81 -2.13 -21.55
C THR A 376 -19.88 -1.29 -20.67
N PRO A 377 -19.08 -1.90 -19.78
CA PRO A 377 -18.10 -1.17 -18.98
C PRO A 377 -17.10 -0.41 -19.88
N PRO A 378 -16.60 0.76 -19.45
CA PRO A 378 -15.60 1.50 -20.21
C PRO A 378 -14.30 0.70 -20.38
N ILE A 379 -13.46 1.14 -21.31
CA ILE A 379 -12.13 0.55 -21.49
C ILE A 379 -11.19 1.23 -20.50
N GLY A 380 -10.52 0.43 -19.68
CA GLY A 380 -9.58 0.94 -18.69
C GLY A 380 -8.73 -0.18 -18.10
N ARG A 381 -7.85 0.19 -17.19
CA ARG A 381 -7.08 -0.78 -16.42
C ARG A 381 -7.99 -1.47 -15.41
N GLU A 382 -7.74 -2.75 -15.17
CA GLU A 382 -8.51 -3.51 -14.20
C GLU A 382 -7.74 -3.70 -12.88
N ALA A 383 -8.48 -3.57 -11.79
CA ALA A 383 -8.07 -3.98 -10.45
C ALA A 383 -9.22 -4.69 -9.75
N SER A 384 -8.92 -5.43 -8.69
CA SER A 384 -9.92 -5.97 -7.78
C SER A 384 -9.56 -5.60 -6.36
N ALA A 385 -10.56 -5.30 -5.53
CA ALA A 385 -10.34 -5.03 -4.12
C ALA A 385 -11.31 -5.81 -3.24
N GLN A 386 -10.94 -6.01 -1.99
CA GLN A 386 -11.85 -6.48 -0.96
C GLN A 386 -11.64 -5.67 0.32
N VAL A 387 -12.73 -5.42 1.02
CA VAL A 387 -12.71 -4.86 2.38
C VAL A 387 -13.37 -5.88 3.27
N THR A 388 -12.61 -6.46 4.20
CA THR A 388 -13.08 -7.59 5.00
C THR A 388 -12.50 -7.55 6.41
N SER A 389 -13.26 -8.06 7.38
CA SER A 389 -12.76 -8.28 8.73
C SER A 389 -11.75 -9.44 8.74
N MET A 390 -10.53 -9.16 9.22
CA MET A 390 -9.43 -10.11 9.32
C MET A 390 -9.07 -10.38 10.78
N GLY A 391 -10.08 -10.80 11.56
CA GLY A 391 -9.91 -11.21 12.95
C GLY A 391 -9.23 -10.12 13.80
N PRO A 392 -8.06 -10.38 14.40
CA PRO A 392 -7.41 -9.44 15.31
C PRO A 392 -6.84 -8.19 14.62
N LEU A 393 -6.74 -8.17 13.28
CA LEU A 393 -6.35 -6.99 12.52
C LEU A 393 -7.51 -6.00 12.31
N GLY A 394 -8.75 -6.40 12.63
CA GLY A 394 -9.94 -5.63 12.28
C GLY A 394 -10.18 -5.61 10.78
N TRP A 395 -10.79 -4.53 10.28
CA TRP A 395 -11.10 -4.38 8.86
C TRP A 395 -9.86 -4.02 8.05
N MET A 396 -9.63 -4.77 6.98
CA MET A 396 -8.52 -4.58 6.07
C MET A 396 -9.03 -4.41 4.65
N LEU A 397 -8.43 -3.46 3.92
CA LEU A 397 -8.52 -3.37 2.48
C LEU A 397 -7.37 -4.14 1.84
N ILE A 398 -7.67 -4.99 0.87
CA ILE A 398 -6.70 -5.69 0.04
C ILE A 398 -7.01 -5.34 -1.42
N LEU A 399 -6.00 -4.85 -2.14
CA LEU A 399 -6.06 -4.44 -3.54
C LEU A 399 -5.12 -5.31 -4.37
N GLU A 400 -5.65 -5.88 -5.45
CA GLU A 400 -4.89 -6.57 -6.48
C GLU A 400 -4.98 -5.74 -7.77
N ILE A 401 -3.82 -5.30 -8.27
CA ILE A 401 -3.74 -4.52 -9.50
C ILE A 401 -3.12 -5.42 -10.58
N ALA A 402 -3.73 -5.47 -11.77
CA ALA A 402 -3.17 -6.23 -12.88
C ALA A 402 -1.71 -5.80 -13.17
N GLY A 403 -0.78 -6.75 -13.19
CA GLY A 403 0.65 -6.51 -13.41
C GLY A 403 1.47 -6.21 -12.15
N VAL A 404 0.83 -6.03 -10.99
CA VAL A 404 1.53 -5.95 -9.70
C VAL A 404 1.59 -7.37 -9.10
N PRO A 405 2.78 -7.90 -8.78
CA PRO A 405 2.95 -9.32 -8.44
C PRO A 405 2.40 -9.70 -7.06
N GLU A 406 2.25 -8.74 -6.16
CA GLU A 406 1.82 -8.94 -4.77
C GLU A 406 0.64 -8.02 -4.46
N PRO A 407 -0.33 -8.50 -3.65
CA PRO A 407 -1.45 -7.67 -3.20
C PRO A 407 -0.95 -6.52 -2.32
N VAL A 408 -1.56 -5.35 -2.47
CA VAL A 408 -1.34 -4.19 -1.61
C VAL A 408 -2.43 -4.20 -0.54
N ALA A 409 -2.09 -3.92 0.72
CA ALA A 409 -3.08 -3.87 1.79
C ALA A 409 -2.92 -2.62 2.67
N ALA A 410 -3.99 -2.27 3.35
CA ALA A 410 -4.03 -1.23 4.38
C ALA A 410 -5.19 -1.48 5.37
N PRO A 411 -5.07 -1.08 6.64
CA PRO A 411 -6.20 -1.05 7.55
C PRO A 411 -7.31 -0.12 7.04
N ALA A 412 -8.56 -0.51 7.27
CA ALA A 412 -9.74 0.31 7.01
C ALA A 412 -10.24 0.91 8.35
N PRO A 413 -10.67 2.19 8.38
CA PRO A 413 -10.72 3.15 7.27
C PRO A 413 -9.33 3.56 6.75
N LEU A 414 -9.25 3.94 5.48
CA LEU A 414 -7.98 4.31 4.85
C LEU A 414 -7.50 5.69 5.32
N GLY A 415 -6.26 5.78 5.79
CA GLY A 415 -5.58 7.05 6.04
C GLY A 415 -5.01 7.66 4.75
N GLN A 416 -4.78 8.98 4.76
CA GLN A 416 -4.18 9.70 3.61
C GLN A 416 -2.82 9.15 3.20
N VAL A 417 -1.99 8.77 4.18
CA VAL A 417 -0.66 8.19 3.92
C VAL A 417 -0.79 6.82 3.24
N ASP A 418 -1.73 5.98 3.66
CA ASP A 418 -1.96 4.67 3.04
C ASP A 418 -2.49 4.81 1.61
N ILE A 419 -3.39 5.76 1.35
CA ILE A 419 -3.90 6.04 -0.01
C ILE A 419 -2.75 6.42 -0.94
N ALA A 420 -1.89 7.35 -0.52
CA ALA A 420 -0.76 7.79 -1.32
C ALA A 420 0.19 6.63 -1.66
N GLU A 421 0.43 5.74 -0.70
CA GLU A 421 1.26 4.55 -0.90
C GLU A 421 0.60 3.50 -1.80
N ILE A 422 -0.71 3.25 -1.65
CA ILE A 422 -1.45 2.35 -2.55
C ILE A 422 -1.41 2.89 -3.98
N MET A 423 -1.66 4.20 -4.17
CA MET A 423 -1.69 4.82 -5.50
C MET A 423 -0.31 4.83 -6.19
N ALA A 424 0.79 4.78 -5.44
CA ALA A 424 2.14 4.66 -6.00
C ALA A 424 2.36 3.34 -6.76
N HIS A 425 1.56 2.30 -6.49
CA HIS A 425 1.60 1.02 -7.21
C HIS A 425 0.84 1.05 -8.54
N LEU A 426 -0.01 2.06 -8.75
CA LEU A 426 -0.77 2.23 -9.99
C LEU A 426 0.08 3.00 -11.02
N GLN A 427 0.86 2.28 -11.83
CA GLN A 427 1.76 2.83 -12.85
C GLN A 427 1.16 2.76 -14.26
N ALA A 428 1.47 3.68 -15.17
CA ALA A 428 1.06 3.54 -16.57
C ALA A 428 1.68 2.26 -17.17
N SER A 429 0.90 1.48 -17.91
CA SER A 429 1.28 0.13 -18.32
C SER A 429 2.31 0.14 -19.45
N ARG A 430 2.28 1.16 -20.34
CA ARG A 430 3.13 1.32 -21.53
C ARG A 430 3.32 2.80 -21.85
N ALA A 431 4.42 3.13 -22.55
CA ALA A 431 4.59 4.44 -23.15
C ALA A 431 3.45 4.71 -24.15
N GLY A 432 2.66 5.75 -23.90
CA GLY A 432 1.53 6.16 -24.74
C GLY A 432 0.13 5.81 -24.20
N ASP A 433 0.02 4.96 -23.17
CA ASP A 433 -1.26 4.78 -22.46
C ASP A 433 -1.58 6.07 -21.67
N PRO A 434 -2.86 6.48 -21.58
CA PRO A 434 -3.23 7.59 -20.71
C PRO A 434 -2.98 7.23 -19.25
N GLU A 435 -2.56 8.22 -18.46
CA GLU A 435 -2.37 8.03 -17.02
C GLU A 435 -3.68 7.56 -16.36
N PRO A 436 -3.63 6.49 -15.56
CA PRO A 436 -4.81 6.02 -14.85
C PRO A 436 -5.24 7.06 -13.81
N ASP A 437 -6.55 7.22 -13.65
CA ASP A 437 -7.13 8.16 -12.69
C ASP A 437 -6.99 7.63 -11.25
N ARG A 438 -5.84 7.96 -10.65
CA ARG A 438 -5.50 7.62 -9.26
C ARG A 438 -6.45 8.26 -8.26
N ASP A 439 -6.95 9.46 -8.55
CA ASP A 439 -7.84 10.18 -7.64
C ASP A 439 -9.22 9.51 -7.59
N ALA A 440 -9.73 9.09 -8.75
CA ALA A 440 -10.98 8.35 -8.83
C ALA A 440 -10.88 6.96 -8.18
N LEU A 441 -9.77 6.23 -8.36
CA LEU A 441 -9.56 4.98 -7.64
C LEU A 441 -9.46 5.21 -6.13
N ALA A 442 -8.72 6.22 -5.69
CA ALA A 442 -8.61 6.56 -4.27
C ALA A 442 -9.98 6.84 -3.64
N ASP A 443 -10.83 7.65 -4.29
CA ASP A 443 -12.19 7.95 -3.82
C ASP A 443 -13.05 6.68 -3.71
N ILE A 444 -12.99 5.79 -4.71
CA ILE A 444 -13.67 4.48 -4.67
C ILE A 444 -13.22 3.66 -3.46
N LEU A 445 -11.91 3.52 -3.24
CA LEU A 445 -11.37 2.69 -2.16
C LEU A 445 -11.67 3.27 -0.78
N VAL A 446 -11.59 4.60 -0.63
CA VAL A 446 -11.95 5.29 0.62
C VAL A 446 -13.42 5.08 0.94
N ARG A 447 -14.32 5.29 -0.02
CA ARG A 447 -15.76 5.10 0.19
C ARG A 447 -16.12 3.64 0.45
N ALA A 448 -15.47 2.69 -0.23
CA ALA A 448 -15.68 1.27 0.00
C ALA A 448 -15.20 0.84 1.39
N ALA A 449 -14.03 1.32 1.82
CA ALA A 449 -13.51 1.12 3.16
C ALA A 449 -14.44 1.73 4.21
N TYR A 450 -14.95 2.93 3.95
CA TYR A 450 -15.91 3.59 4.82
C TYR A 450 -17.23 2.82 4.92
N LEU A 451 -17.82 2.42 3.80
CA LEU A 451 -19.05 1.62 3.76
C LEU A 451 -18.94 0.37 4.62
N ALA A 452 -17.85 -0.38 4.47
CA ALA A 452 -17.64 -1.61 5.23
C ALA A 452 -17.55 -1.35 6.74
N VAL A 453 -16.78 -0.34 7.16
CA VAL A 453 -16.57 -0.03 8.58
C VAL A 453 -17.80 0.64 9.21
N ASP A 454 -18.50 1.52 8.49
CA ASP A 454 -19.74 2.18 8.95
C ASP A 454 -20.88 1.18 9.19
N ASN A 455 -20.81 -0.02 8.60
CA ASN A 455 -21.80 -1.08 8.71
C ASN A 455 -21.16 -2.40 9.16
N ALA A 456 -20.12 -2.31 10.00
CA ALA A 456 -19.35 -3.45 10.48
C ALA A 456 -20.15 -4.44 11.35
N ASP A 457 -21.32 -4.04 11.82
CA ASP A 457 -22.28 -4.84 12.58
C ASP A 457 -23.12 -5.79 11.70
N VAL A 458 -23.21 -5.49 10.40
CA VAL A 458 -24.05 -6.22 9.44
C VAL A 458 -23.28 -6.76 8.25
N LEU A 459 -22.13 -6.16 7.89
CA LEU A 459 -21.25 -6.64 6.83
C LEU A 459 -20.11 -7.48 7.41
N GLU A 460 -19.75 -8.56 6.72
CA GLU A 460 -18.55 -9.35 6.98
C GLU A 460 -17.45 -9.09 5.94
N ALA A 461 -17.86 -8.92 4.68
CA ALA A 461 -16.96 -8.66 3.57
C ALA A 461 -17.65 -7.91 2.43
N LEU A 462 -16.91 -7.00 1.81
CA LEU A 462 -17.25 -6.34 0.57
C LEU A 462 -16.20 -6.71 -0.48
N TYR A 463 -16.63 -7.29 -1.59
CA TYR A 463 -15.78 -7.66 -2.72
C TYR A 463 -16.07 -6.77 -3.91
N LEU A 464 -15.04 -6.08 -4.40
CA LEU A 464 -15.03 -5.30 -5.63
C LEU A 464 -14.27 -6.09 -6.68
N HIS A 465 -14.92 -7.11 -7.24
CA HIS A 465 -14.30 -8.12 -8.11
C HIS A 465 -13.71 -7.53 -9.39
N ARG A 466 -14.31 -6.45 -9.91
CA ARG A 466 -13.83 -5.79 -11.12
C ARG A 466 -14.03 -4.28 -11.05
N ILE A 467 -12.93 -3.57 -10.81
CA ILE A 467 -12.81 -2.11 -10.83
C ILE A 467 -12.18 -1.72 -12.18
N ILE A 468 -12.87 -0.90 -12.95
CA ILE A 468 -12.33 -0.32 -14.18
C ILE A 468 -11.80 1.08 -13.88
N ILE A 469 -10.49 1.24 -14.06
CA ILE A 469 -9.74 2.47 -13.83
C ILE A 469 -9.45 3.10 -15.19
N THR A 470 -10.19 4.16 -15.50
CA THR A 470 -10.07 4.91 -16.74
C THR A 470 -9.03 6.03 -16.63
N SER A 471 -8.85 6.79 -17.70
CA SER A 471 -8.18 8.09 -17.63
C SER A 471 -9.10 9.15 -17.01
N ARG A 472 -8.55 10.29 -16.57
CA ARG A 472 -9.31 11.41 -15.96
C ARG A 472 -10.47 11.96 -16.80
N ALA A 473 -10.52 11.67 -18.10
CA ALA A 473 -11.61 12.09 -18.99
C ALA A 473 -12.87 11.21 -18.89
N GLU A 474 -12.73 10.01 -18.33
CA GLU A 474 -13.80 9.02 -18.21
C GLU A 474 -13.98 8.59 -16.75
N ARG A 475 -15.13 8.01 -16.43
CA ARG A 475 -15.47 7.61 -15.06
C ARG A 475 -14.89 6.23 -14.73
N CYS A 476 -14.10 6.14 -13.65
CA CYS A 476 -13.76 4.85 -13.04
C CYS A 476 -15.03 4.22 -12.44
N VAL A 477 -15.24 2.92 -12.61
CA VAL A 477 -16.48 2.25 -12.20
C VAL A 477 -16.26 0.84 -11.66
N ILE A 478 -17.14 0.43 -10.75
CA ILE A 478 -17.29 -0.97 -10.33
C ILE A 478 -18.19 -1.70 -11.33
N ALA A 479 -17.61 -2.65 -12.06
CA ALA A 479 -18.31 -3.47 -13.04
C ALA A 479 -18.93 -4.73 -12.42
N ASP A 480 -18.28 -5.30 -11.40
CA ASP A 480 -18.71 -6.51 -10.70
C ASP A 480 -18.37 -6.42 -9.20
N ALA A 481 -19.33 -6.76 -8.33
CA ALA A 481 -19.17 -6.73 -6.88
C ALA A 481 -20.02 -7.77 -6.15
N GLN A 482 -19.68 -8.11 -4.92
CA GLN A 482 -20.50 -8.94 -4.02
C GLN A 482 -20.30 -8.51 -2.57
N ALA A 483 -21.28 -8.79 -1.71
CA ALA A 483 -21.14 -8.59 -0.28
C ALA A 483 -21.61 -9.81 0.52
N VAL A 484 -20.98 -10.02 1.66
CA VAL A 484 -21.36 -11.03 2.66
C VAL A 484 -21.84 -10.29 3.89
N LEU A 485 -23.01 -10.70 4.38
CA LEU A 485 -23.70 -10.10 5.50
C LEU A 485 -23.68 -11.06 6.68
N THR A 486 -23.59 -10.52 7.88
CA THR A 486 -23.75 -11.31 9.10
C THR A 486 -25.19 -11.83 9.15
N HIS A 487 -25.38 -13.11 9.46
CA HIS A 487 -26.71 -13.68 9.66
C HIS A 487 -27.45 -12.85 10.72
N ARG A 488 -28.56 -12.20 10.34
CA ARG A 488 -29.48 -11.65 11.33
C ARG A 488 -30.20 -12.84 11.95
N ASP A 489 -29.79 -13.25 13.14
CA ASP A 489 -30.65 -14.10 13.96
C ASP A 489 -31.93 -13.31 14.24
N ASP A 490 -33.07 -13.82 13.75
CA ASP A 490 -34.43 -13.28 13.91
C ASP A 490 -34.94 -13.36 15.36
N SER A 491 -34.07 -13.14 16.35
CA SER A 491 -34.41 -13.17 17.77
C SER A 491 -34.25 -11.79 18.41
N ARG A 492 -35.17 -10.88 18.05
CA ARG A 492 -35.60 -9.77 18.91
C ARG A 492 -37.09 -9.55 18.85
#